data_AF-A0A443SN07-F1
#
_entry.id   AF-A0A443SN07-F1
#
_cell.length_a   1.000
_cell.length_b   1.000
_cell.length_c   1.000
_cell.angle_alpha   90.00
_cell.angle_beta   90.00
_cell.angle_gamma   90.00
#
_symmetry.space_group_name_H-M   'P 1'
#
loop_
_entity.id
_entity.type
_entity.pdbx_description
1 polymer ?
#
loop_
_entity_poly.entity_id
_entity_poly.type
_entity_poly.pdbx_seq_one_letter_code
_entity_poly.pdbx_strand_id
1 'polypeptide(L)'
;METKKKHKSKSGVGDANDDFTLKPSTKPPTLNTENWPLLLQNLEKLNVRTNHFTPLPNGCSPFKRDIVEYVKSGVINLDKPSNPSSHEVVAWIKRILRVQKTGHSGTLDPKTSGCLIVCVERATRLAKSQQGA
;
A
#
# COMPACT_ATOMS: atom_id res chain seq x y z
N MET A 1 -29.48 47.60 13.07
CA MET A 1 -29.95 46.64 12.06
C MET A 1 -29.03 46.74 10.85
N GLU A 2 -27.99 45.91 10.78
CA GLU A 2 -27.21 45.74 9.55
C GLU A 2 -27.02 44.24 9.35
N THR A 3 -27.66 43.74 8.30
CA THR A 3 -27.72 42.31 7.96
C THR A 3 -26.41 41.89 7.31
N LYS A 4 -25.56 41.17 8.06
CA LYS A 4 -24.39 40.46 7.51
C LYS A 4 -24.85 39.41 6.49
N LYS A 5 -24.62 39.71 5.20
CA LYS A 5 -24.87 38.82 4.07
C LYS A 5 -23.84 37.67 4.13
N LYS A 6 -24.25 36.52 4.66
CA LYS A 6 -23.46 35.28 4.67
C LYS A 6 -23.16 34.87 3.23
N HIS A 7 -21.90 34.99 2.81
CA HIS A 7 -21.44 34.41 1.55
C HIS A 7 -21.40 32.89 1.72
N LYS A 8 -22.38 32.21 1.11
CA LYS A 8 -22.47 30.75 1.04
C LYS A 8 -21.43 30.30 0.01
N SER A 9 -20.27 29.84 0.46
CA SER A 9 -19.28 29.23 -0.41
C SER A 9 -19.91 28.00 -1.07
N LYS A 10 -19.91 27.99 -2.41
CA LYS A 10 -20.27 26.83 -3.22
C LYS A 10 -19.32 25.69 -2.84
N SER A 11 -19.89 24.62 -2.30
CA SER A 11 -19.22 23.34 -2.06
C SER A 11 -18.77 22.75 -3.41
N GLY A 12 -17.54 23.06 -3.79
CA GLY A 12 -16.83 22.40 -4.89
C GLY A 12 -16.52 20.96 -4.49
N VAL A 13 -16.85 20.04 -5.36
CA VAL A 13 -16.61 18.60 -5.19
C VAL A 13 -15.10 18.36 -5.15
N GLY A 14 -14.59 17.91 -4.01
CA GLY A 14 -13.25 17.36 -3.89
C GLY A 14 -12.29 18.10 -2.97
N ASP A 15 -12.71 18.47 -1.75
CA ASP A 15 -11.75 18.88 -0.72
C ASP A 15 -10.77 17.73 -0.42
N ALA A 16 -9.49 18.03 -0.67
CA ALA A 16 -8.31 17.26 -0.34
C ALA A 16 -8.27 16.98 1.16
N ASN A 17 -8.82 15.83 1.54
CA ASN A 17 -8.42 15.16 2.77
C ASN A 17 -7.32 14.18 2.38
N ASP A 18 -6.24 14.11 3.17
CA ASP A 18 -5.07 13.22 3.05
C ASP A 18 -5.39 11.71 3.07
N ASP A 19 -6.61 11.31 2.72
CA ASP A 19 -7.10 9.95 2.79
C ASP A 19 -6.99 9.17 1.48
N PHE A 20 -6.68 9.84 0.36
CA PHE A 20 -6.56 9.22 -0.96
C PHE A 20 -7.73 8.25 -1.25
N THR A 21 -8.95 8.64 -0.87
CA THR A 21 -10.16 7.81 -1.01
C THR A 21 -11.03 8.30 -2.15
N LEU A 22 -11.59 7.38 -2.93
CA LEU A 22 -12.63 7.69 -3.91
C LEU A 22 -13.95 8.02 -3.20
N LYS A 23 -14.59 9.11 -3.60
CA LYS A 23 -15.93 9.48 -3.12
C LYS A 23 -16.98 9.03 -4.14
N PRO A 24 -18.15 8.53 -3.70
CA PRO A 24 -19.22 8.19 -4.62
C PRO A 24 -19.72 9.44 -5.34
N SER A 25 -19.96 9.32 -6.65
CA SER A 25 -20.39 10.43 -7.51
C SER A 25 -21.39 9.93 -8.54
N THR A 26 -22.29 10.81 -8.99
CA THR A 26 -23.19 10.54 -10.12
C THR A 26 -22.55 10.90 -11.47
N LYS A 27 -21.55 11.79 -11.46
CA LYS A 27 -20.84 12.24 -12.67
C LYS A 27 -19.50 11.51 -12.82
N PRO A 28 -19.00 11.32 -14.06
CA PRO A 28 -17.66 10.78 -14.27
C PRO A 28 -16.63 11.63 -13.51
N PRO A 29 -15.71 11.01 -12.76
CA PRO A 29 -14.74 11.72 -11.94
C PRO A 29 -13.71 12.43 -12.83
N THR A 30 -13.59 13.74 -12.68
CA THR A 30 -12.49 14.55 -13.25
C THR A 30 -11.40 14.74 -12.19
N LEU A 31 -10.95 13.63 -11.59
CA LEU A 31 -9.94 13.65 -10.54
C LEU A 31 -8.56 13.48 -11.18
N ASN A 32 -7.59 14.29 -10.78
CA ASN A 32 -6.18 14.00 -11.07
C ASN A 32 -5.63 13.15 -9.92
N THR A 33 -5.23 11.91 -10.21
CA THR A 33 -4.66 10.98 -9.22
C THR A 33 -3.20 10.58 -9.54
N GLU A 34 -2.48 11.37 -10.34
CA GLU A 34 -1.08 11.11 -10.71
C GLU A 34 -0.14 11.03 -9.50
N ASN A 35 -0.42 11.81 -8.46
CA ASN A 35 0.38 11.89 -7.24
C ASN A 35 -0.15 11.02 -6.09
N TRP A 36 -1.17 10.19 -6.35
CA TRP A 36 -1.71 9.30 -5.33
C TRP A 36 -0.78 8.09 -5.12
N PRO A 37 -0.70 7.54 -3.90
CA PRO A 37 0.31 6.56 -3.56
C PRO A 37 0.00 5.16 -4.11
N LEU A 38 1.07 4.42 -4.41
CA LEU A 38 1.04 2.97 -4.67
C LEU A 38 0.01 2.61 -5.77
N LEU A 39 -0.92 1.71 -5.45
CA LEU A 39 -1.95 1.21 -6.37
C LEU A 39 -3.02 2.24 -6.72
N LEU A 40 -3.04 3.37 -6.02
CA LEU A 40 -4.01 4.44 -6.27
C LEU A 40 -3.48 5.50 -7.25
N GLN A 41 -2.25 5.33 -7.73
CA GLN A 41 -1.66 6.22 -8.72
C GLN A 41 -2.34 6.04 -10.08
N ASN A 42 -2.68 7.14 -10.75
CA ASN A 42 -3.31 7.16 -12.07
C ASN A 42 -4.65 6.37 -12.15
N LEU A 43 -5.42 6.33 -11.06
CA LEU A 43 -6.76 5.73 -11.03
C LEU A 43 -7.71 6.31 -12.09
N GLU A 44 -7.50 7.56 -12.52
CA GLU A 44 -8.32 8.17 -13.58
C GLU A 44 -8.21 7.44 -14.93
N LYS A 45 -7.15 6.64 -15.13
CA LYS A 45 -6.96 5.84 -16.35
C LYS A 45 -7.72 4.52 -16.34
N LEU A 46 -8.34 4.14 -15.21
CA LEU A 46 -9.14 2.94 -15.12
C LEU A 46 -10.52 3.12 -15.77
N ASN A 47 -10.98 2.10 -16.49
CA ASN A 47 -12.32 2.10 -17.06
C ASN A 47 -13.38 2.06 -15.94
N VAL A 48 -14.23 3.08 -15.91
CA VAL A 48 -15.29 3.21 -14.91
C VAL A 48 -16.53 2.45 -15.36
N ARG A 49 -16.90 1.42 -14.61
CA ARG A 49 -18.19 0.72 -14.80
C ARG A 49 -19.34 1.41 -14.07
N THR A 50 -19.11 1.82 -12.82
CA THR A 50 -20.11 2.45 -11.94
C THR A 50 -19.42 3.44 -10.99
N ASN A 51 -19.97 4.65 -10.83
CA ASN A 51 -19.43 5.69 -9.93
C ASN A 51 -20.15 5.76 -8.57
N HIS A 52 -21.28 5.07 -8.43
CA HIS A 52 -22.09 5.06 -7.24
C HIS A 52 -21.84 3.79 -6.43
N PHE A 53 -21.45 3.96 -5.16
CA PHE A 53 -21.27 2.88 -4.19
C PHE A 53 -21.46 3.43 -2.77
N THR A 54 -21.76 2.55 -1.81
CA THR A 54 -21.83 2.90 -0.39
C THR A 54 -20.48 2.64 0.27
N PRO A 55 -19.71 3.67 0.67
CA PRO A 55 -18.44 3.46 1.34
C PRO A 55 -18.68 2.82 2.71
N LEU A 56 -18.00 1.71 2.97
CA LEU A 56 -18.02 1.03 4.27
C LEU A 56 -16.84 1.50 5.12
N PRO A 57 -16.98 1.61 6.45
CA PRO A 57 -15.92 2.08 7.34
C PRO A 57 -14.83 1.02 7.62
N ASN A 58 -14.78 -0.07 6.85
CA ASN A 58 -13.90 -1.21 7.10
C ASN A 58 -12.61 -1.09 6.29
N GLY A 59 -11.47 -1.30 6.95
CA GLY A 59 -10.15 -1.24 6.33
C GLY A 59 -9.61 0.19 6.21
N CYS A 60 -8.45 0.32 5.57
CA CYS A 60 -7.75 1.59 5.42
C CYS A 60 -6.75 1.55 4.26
N SER A 61 -6.36 2.74 3.79
CA SER A 61 -5.26 2.91 2.82
C SER A 61 -3.97 2.28 3.34
N PRO A 62 -3.09 1.70 2.48
CA PRO A 62 -1.88 1.03 2.92
C PRO A 62 -0.99 1.84 3.88
N PHE A 63 -0.87 3.16 3.68
CA PHE A 63 -0.07 4.05 4.54
C PHE A 63 -0.75 4.45 5.85
N LYS A 64 -2.05 4.18 6.02
CA LYS A 64 -2.80 4.50 7.25
C LYS A 64 -3.06 3.27 8.13
N ARG A 65 -2.42 2.15 7.83
CA ARG A 65 -2.52 0.94 8.66
C ARG A 65 -1.85 1.18 10.01
N ASP A 66 -2.44 0.61 11.06
CA ASP A 66 -1.75 0.47 12.35
C ASP A 66 -0.41 -0.26 12.15
N ILE A 67 0.58 0.05 12.99
CA ILE A 67 1.94 -0.49 12.86
C ILE A 67 1.97 -2.02 12.82
N VAL A 68 1.14 -2.70 13.62
CA VAL A 68 1.10 -4.15 13.66
C VAL A 68 0.59 -4.70 12.33
N GLU A 69 -0.45 -4.08 11.77
CA GLU A 69 -1.06 -4.54 10.52
C GLU A 69 -0.23 -4.14 9.29
N TYR A 70 0.48 -3.02 9.38
CA TYR A 70 1.46 -2.57 8.41
C TYR A 70 2.58 -3.61 8.27
N VAL A 71 3.19 -4.01 9.39
CA VAL A 71 4.25 -5.04 9.42
C VAL A 71 3.72 -6.39 8.94
N LYS A 72 2.52 -6.81 9.34
CA LYS A 72 1.89 -8.06 8.87
C LYS A 72 1.64 -8.11 7.36
N SER A 73 1.60 -6.96 6.70
CA SER A 73 1.43 -6.84 5.25
C SER A 73 2.69 -6.35 4.55
N GLY A 74 3.80 -6.34 5.29
CA GLY A 74 5.04 -5.69 4.90
C GLY A 74 5.87 -6.53 3.94
N VAL A 75 6.64 -5.80 3.13
CA VAL A 75 7.66 -6.34 2.26
C VAL A 75 8.92 -5.51 2.50
N ILE A 76 10.06 -6.18 2.64
CA ILE A 76 11.36 -5.56 2.88
C ILE A 76 12.22 -5.82 1.65
N ASN A 77 12.62 -4.77 0.96
CA ASN A 77 13.67 -4.84 -0.05
C ASN A 77 15.02 -4.90 0.66
N LEU A 78 15.53 -6.10 0.92
CA LEU A 78 16.75 -6.29 1.67
C LEU A 78 17.95 -6.37 0.73
N ASP A 79 19.02 -5.66 1.07
CA ASP A 79 20.34 -5.96 0.51
C ASP A 79 20.96 -7.11 1.32
N LYS A 80 20.88 -8.32 0.78
CA LYS A 80 21.43 -9.52 1.42
C LYS A 80 22.95 -9.40 1.46
N PRO A 81 23.61 -9.57 2.63
CA PRO A 81 25.06 -9.60 2.67
C PRO A 81 25.61 -10.91 2.07
N SER A 82 26.85 -10.86 1.59
CA SER A 82 27.61 -12.07 1.23
C SER A 82 27.95 -12.89 2.47
N ASN A 83 28.02 -14.21 2.28
CA ASN A 83 28.28 -15.30 3.23
C ASN A 83 27.05 -16.04 3.78
N PRO A 84 26.04 -15.43 4.43
CA PRO A 84 24.90 -16.19 4.92
C PRO A 84 24.01 -16.66 3.76
N SER A 85 23.36 -17.80 3.95
CA SER A 85 22.31 -18.25 3.03
C SER A 85 21.09 -17.33 3.10
N SER A 86 20.29 -17.30 2.03
CA SER A 86 19.04 -16.54 2.02
C SER A 86 18.07 -16.98 3.13
N HIS A 87 18.07 -18.27 3.48
CA HIS A 87 17.23 -18.82 4.55
C HIS A 87 17.66 -18.33 5.94
N GLU A 88 18.96 -18.24 6.22
CA GLU A 88 19.47 -17.71 7.49
C GLU A 88 19.10 -16.24 7.68
N VAL A 89 19.27 -15.43 6.64
CA VAL A 89 18.92 -14.00 6.66
C VAL A 89 17.43 -13.80 6.94
N VAL A 90 16.57 -14.57 6.27
CA VAL A 90 15.12 -14.54 6.49
C VAL A 90 14.74 -15.01 7.91
N ALA A 91 15.46 -16.00 8.46
CA ALA A 91 15.27 -16.45 9.83
C ALA A 91 15.66 -15.37 10.85
N TRP A 92 16.73 -14.60 10.60
CA TRP A 92 17.11 -13.46 11.43
C TRP A 92 16.02 -12.39 11.41
N ILE A 93 15.50 -12.03 10.25
CA ILE A 93 14.40 -11.05 10.12
C ILE A 93 13.17 -11.51 10.89
N LYS A 94 12.80 -12.80 10.76
CA LYS A 94 11.68 -13.38 11.51
C LYS A 94 11.87 -13.22 13.03
N ARG A 95 13.09 -13.46 13.52
CA ARG A 95 13.44 -13.34 14.95
C ARG A 95 13.46 -11.88 15.42
N ILE A 96 14.02 -10.97 14.63
CA ILE A 96 14.09 -9.53 14.92
C ILE A 96 12.70 -8.92 15.02
N LEU A 97 11.84 -9.20 14.03
CA LEU A 97 10.48 -8.67 13.97
C LEU A 97 9.48 -9.44 14.85
N ARG A 98 9.89 -10.59 15.40
CA ARG A 98 9.06 -11.48 16.23
C ARG A 98 7.75 -11.88 15.56
N VAL A 99 7.83 -12.18 14.26
CA VAL A 99 6.70 -12.58 13.43
C VAL A 99 6.63 -14.10 13.26
N GLN A 100 5.45 -14.62 12.92
CA GLN A 100 5.21 -16.05 12.78
C GLN A 100 5.70 -16.58 11.43
N LYS A 101 5.52 -15.81 10.35
CA LYS A 101 5.86 -16.25 9.00
C LYS A 101 6.64 -15.20 8.23
N THR A 102 7.68 -15.66 7.54
CA THR A 102 8.44 -14.89 6.55
C THR A 102 8.67 -15.75 5.31
N GLY A 103 8.91 -15.10 4.16
CA GLY A 103 9.26 -15.75 2.90
C GLY A 103 10.12 -14.81 2.06
N HIS A 104 10.75 -15.30 1.00
CA HIS A 104 11.63 -14.49 0.15
C HIS A 104 11.39 -14.69 -1.35
N SER A 105 11.82 -13.72 -2.17
CA SER A 105 11.66 -13.70 -3.63
C SER A 105 12.52 -14.68 -4.41
N GLY A 106 13.42 -15.41 -3.77
CA GLY A 106 14.32 -16.33 -4.49
C GLY A 106 15.55 -16.64 -3.66
N THR A 107 16.18 -17.77 -3.92
CA THR A 107 17.38 -18.16 -3.19
C THR A 107 18.59 -17.55 -3.89
N LEU A 108 19.21 -16.56 -3.24
CA LEU A 108 20.57 -16.14 -3.60
C LEU A 108 21.58 -17.08 -2.95
N ASP A 109 22.63 -17.42 -3.71
CA ASP A 109 23.74 -18.21 -3.20
C ASP A 109 24.40 -17.52 -2.01
N PRO A 110 25.02 -18.28 -1.07
CA PRO A 110 25.65 -17.72 0.11
C PRO A 110 26.65 -16.60 -0.23
N LYS A 111 27.45 -16.76 -1.29
CA LYS A 111 28.47 -15.77 -1.70
C LYS A 111 27.90 -14.53 -2.39
N THR A 112 26.65 -14.56 -2.83
CA THR A 112 25.99 -13.50 -3.58
C THR A 112 25.33 -12.49 -2.64
N SER A 113 25.56 -11.20 -2.89
CA SER A 113 24.85 -10.08 -2.27
C SER A 113 23.78 -9.51 -3.20
N GLY A 114 22.93 -8.62 -2.68
CA GLY A 114 21.97 -7.87 -3.48
C GLY A 114 20.52 -8.06 -3.07
N CYS A 115 19.61 -7.70 -3.97
CA CYS A 115 18.17 -7.61 -3.69
C CYS A 115 17.56 -8.97 -3.33
N LEU A 116 17.13 -9.10 -2.07
CA LEU A 116 16.32 -10.19 -1.57
C LEU A 116 15.02 -9.60 -1.00
N ILE A 117 13.92 -9.76 -1.72
CA ILE A 117 12.63 -9.26 -1.24
C ILE A 117 12.12 -10.21 -0.17
N VAL A 118 12.01 -9.74 1.07
CA VAL A 118 11.52 -10.50 2.21
C VAL A 118 10.08 -10.10 2.51
N CYS A 119 9.16 -11.06 2.34
CA CYS A 119 7.75 -10.91 2.62
C CYS A 119 7.44 -11.31 4.08
N VAL A 120 6.64 -10.51 4.78
CA VAL A 120 6.25 -10.74 6.17
C VAL A 120 4.78 -11.16 6.25
N GLU A 121 4.47 -12.20 7.03
CA GLU A 121 3.12 -12.67 7.36
C GLU A 121 2.18 -12.79 6.14
N ARG A 122 1.19 -11.89 6.01
CA ARG A 122 0.20 -11.89 4.92
C ARG A 122 0.85 -11.72 3.56
N ALA A 123 1.96 -10.97 3.48
CA ALA A 123 2.70 -10.74 2.25
C ALA A 123 3.36 -12.01 1.70
N THR A 124 3.55 -13.06 2.54
CA THR A 124 4.15 -14.33 2.07
C THR A 124 3.32 -15.03 0.98
N ARG A 125 2.04 -14.68 0.85
CA ARG A 125 1.19 -15.12 -0.27
C ARG A 125 1.71 -14.67 -1.64
N LEU A 126 2.48 -13.58 -1.67
CA LEU A 126 3.08 -13.04 -2.90
C LEU A 126 4.43 -13.68 -3.24
N ALA A 127 5.08 -14.36 -2.29
CA ALA A 127 6.44 -14.89 -2.47
C ALA A 127 6.59 -15.75 -3.73
N LYS A 128 5.60 -16.61 -4.03
CA LYS A 128 5.60 -17.44 -5.24
C LYS A 128 5.67 -16.61 -6.53
N SER A 129 4.93 -15.50 -6.60
CA SER A 129 4.97 -14.61 -7.78
C SER A 129 6.32 -13.90 -7.93
N GLN A 130 7.02 -13.68 -6.82
CA GLN A 130 8.32 -13.02 -6.81
C GLN A 130 9.47 -13.97 -7.16
N GLN A 131 9.28 -15.28 -7.01
CA GLN A 131 10.28 -16.31 -7.35
C GLN A 131 10.39 -16.63 -8.85
N GLY A 132 9.38 -16.24 -9.63
CA GLY A 132 9.38 -16.41 -11.08
C GLY A 132 9.44 -15.09 -11.86
N ALA A 133 9.67 -13.97 -11.16
CA ALA A 133 9.88 -12.66 -11.76
C ALA A 133 11.36 -12.48 -12.12
#